data_AF-A0A2T0Q2R9-F1
#
_entry.id   AF-A0A2T0Q2R9-F1
#
_cell.length_a   1.000
_cell.length_b   1.000
_cell.length_c   1.000
_cell.angle_alpha   90.00
_cell.angle_beta   90.00
_cell.angle_gamma   90.00
#
_symmetry.space_group_name_H-M   'P 1'
#
loop_
_entity.id
_entity.type
_entity.pdbx_description
1 polymer ?
#
loop_
_entity_poly.entity_id
_entity_poly.type
_entity_poly.pdbx_seq_one_letter_code
_entity_poly.pdbx_strand_id
1 'polypeptide(L)'
;MAAYPITIRPAARAALAAVPALLAGLLLASCGGGAEGSGAEAGPSAASGEDALLAYAQCMRDQGVEMPDPEPGEPASLYEGVDQDSPAFTAADEACAEHLAGVVQERQNTDPEEEQQNNDELLAIAECLREQGIDVPDPVPGQEGGPFAGELDRTDPAVQEALDACSDAGVAPSEGGGE
;
A
#
# COMPACT_ATOMS: atom_id res chain seq x y z
N MET A 1 8.77 58.68 -14.95
CA MET A 1 8.34 58.20 -13.61
C MET A 1 6.90 58.66 -13.37
N ALA A 2 5.96 57.75 -13.63
CA ALA A 2 4.56 57.76 -13.19
C ALA A 2 4.50 56.94 -11.88
N ALA A 3 3.48 56.93 -11.02
CA ALA A 3 2.08 57.30 -11.09
C ALA A 3 1.55 57.54 -9.66
N TYR A 4 0.58 58.44 -9.49
CA TYR A 4 -0.31 58.49 -8.33
C TYR A 4 -1.45 57.47 -8.53
N PRO A 5 -1.81 56.65 -7.53
CA PRO A 5 -3.18 56.15 -7.40
C PRO A 5 -3.89 57.02 -6.35
N ILE A 6 -4.72 58.00 -6.70
CA ILE A 6 -6.12 57.88 -7.13
C ILE A 6 -6.88 56.77 -6.38
N THR A 7 -7.81 57.24 -5.56
CA THR A 7 -8.77 56.54 -4.71
C THR A 7 -9.71 55.61 -5.47
N ILE A 8 -10.06 54.46 -4.88
CA ILE A 8 -11.34 53.79 -5.14
C ILE A 8 -11.92 53.30 -3.81
N ARG A 9 -12.91 54.02 -3.27
CA ARG A 9 -13.82 53.50 -2.23
C ARG A 9 -15.10 53.04 -2.94
N PRO A 10 -15.39 51.73 -3.02
CA PRO A 10 -16.74 51.31 -3.36
C PRO A 10 -17.65 51.55 -2.16
N ALA A 11 -18.60 52.46 -2.36
CA ALA A 11 -19.72 52.71 -1.47
C ALA A 11 -20.62 51.46 -1.43
N ALA A 12 -20.53 50.67 -0.36
CA ALA A 12 -21.55 49.68 -0.03
C ALA A 12 -22.74 50.42 0.59
N ARG A 13 -23.78 50.59 -0.22
CA ARG A 13 -25.08 51.13 0.16
C ARG A 13 -25.88 50.13 0.99
N ALA A 14 -26.81 50.71 1.75
CA ALA A 14 -28.03 50.13 2.30
C ALA A 14 -27.91 49.47 3.68
N ALA A 15 -27.98 50.35 4.69
CA ALA A 15 -28.64 50.04 5.94
C ALA A 15 -30.12 49.72 5.70
N LEU A 16 -30.61 48.63 6.30
CA LEU A 16 -32.03 48.34 6.51
C LEU A 16 -32.21 47.72 7.91
N ALA A 17 -32.64 48.60 8.82
CA ALA A 17 -33.53 48.46 9.97
C ALA A 17 -33.64 47.16 10.80
N ALA A 18 -33.33 47.32 12.11
CA ALA A 18 -34.15 47.04 13.31
C ALA A 18 -34.49 45.59 13.78
N VAL A 19 -33.79 45.13 14.85
CA VAL A 19 -34.25 44.76 16.25
C VAL A 19 -35.47 43.80 16.40
N PRO A 20 -35.52 42.77 17.31
CA PRO A 20 -34.96 42.71 18.70
C PRO A 20 -34.44 41.36 19.27
N ALA A 21 -33.88 41.47 20.49
CA ALA A 21 -34.03 40.61 21.69
C ALA A 21 -33.63 39.12 21.72
N LEU A 22 -32.69 38.83 22.63
CA LEU A 22 -32.74 37.82 23.71
C LEU A 22 -33.69 36.63 23.50
N LEU A 23 -33.14 35.41 23.46
CA LEU A 23 -33.55 34.30 24.34
C LEU A 23 -32.64 33.07 24.13
N ALA A 24 -32.06 32.61 25.23
CA ALA A 24 -31.34 31.36 25.34
C ALA A 24 -32.26 30.17 25.00
N GLY A 25 -31.75 29.25 24.18
CA GLY A 25 -32.39 27.98 23.86
C GLY A 25 -31.39 26.84 24.05
N LEU A 26 -31.27 26.38 25.30
CA LEU A 26 -30.50 25.23 25.72
C LEU A 26 -31.38 23.99 25.57
N LEU A 27 -31.28 23.22 24.48
CA LEU A 27 -31.82 21.85 24.40
C LEU A 27 -31.17 21.08 23.24
N LEU A 28 -30.41 20.02 23.54
CA LEU A 28 -30.61 18.66 23.04
C LEU A 28 -29.54 17.74 23.66
N ALA A 29 -30.03 16.82 24.50
CA ALA A 29 -29.32 15.63 24.90
C ALA A 29 -29.34 14.63 23.74
N SER A 30 -28.19 14.00 23.44
CA SER A 30 -28.18 12.61 22.96
C SER A 30 -26.94 11.90 23.48
N CYS A 31 -27.21 10.90 24.31
CA CYS A 31 -26.30 9.82 24.67
C CYS A 31 -25.99 9.00 23.41
N GLY A 32 -24.72 8.69 23.20
CA GLY A 32 -24.24 7.74 22.20
C GLY A 32 -22.75 7.53 22.42
N GLY A 33 -22.38 6.40 23.02
CA GLY A 33 -20.98 6.05 23.25
C GLY A 33 -20.23 5.95 21.94
N GLY A 34 -19.05 6.56 21.90
CA GLY A 34 -18.04 6.32 20.89
C GLY A 34 -16.79 5.87 21.64
N ALA A 35 -16.38 4.62 21.39
CA ALA A 35 -15.07 4.16 21.79
C ALA A 35 -14.03 4.99 21.04
N GLU A 36 -13.26 5.81 21.75
CA GLU A 36 -11.86 6.04 21.37
C GLU A 36 -11.13 4.76 21.85
N GLY A 37 -11.17 3.65 21.12
CA GLY A 37 -10.91 3.60 19.68
C GLY A 37 -9.40 3.72 19.56
N SER A 38 -8.76 2.61 19.91
CA SER A 38 -7.34 2.31 19.82
C SER A 38 -6.64 3.20 18.78
N GLY A 39 -5.85 4.15 19.26
CA GLY A 39 -4.74 4.65 18.48
C GLY A 39 -3.77 3.49 18.32
N ALA A 40 -4.03 2.63 17.33
CA ALA A 40 -2.95 1.92 16.68
C ALA A 40 -2.07 3.03 16.12
N GLU A 41 -0.97 3.28 16.81
CA GLU A 41 0.11 4.09 16.30
C GLU A 41 0.63 3.35 15.06
N ALA A 42 0.02 3.64 13.91
CA ALA A 42 0.63 3.37 12.62
C ALA A 42 1.93 4.17 12.65
N GLY A 43 3.04 3.46 12.89
CA GLY A 43 4.36 4.03 12.83
C GLY A 43 4.58 4.72 11.47
N PRO A 44 5.53 5.66 11.38
CA PRO A 44 5.82 6.40 10.16
C PRO A 44 6.13 5.50 8.93
N SER A 45 6.38 4.21 9.13
CA SER A 45 6.67 3.21 8.08
C SER A 45 5.45 2.79 7.27
N ALA A 46 4.26 2.64 7.88
CA ALA A 46 3.05 2.28 7.14
C ALA A 46 2.62 3.43 6.21
N ALA A 47 2.61 4.66 6.76
CA ALA A 47 2.28 5.86 6.00
C ALA A 47 3.26 6.12 4.84
N SER A 48 4.56 5.85 5.03
CA SER A 48 5.57 6.07 3.98
C SER A 48 5.47 5.03 2.85
N GLY A 49 5.15 3.78 3.19
CA GLY A 49 4.92 2.72 2.21
C GLY A 49 3.63 2.92 1.40
N GLU A 50 2.54 3.30 2.06
CA GLU A 50 1.24 3.57 1.41
C GLU A 50 1.30 4.78 0.48
N ASP A 51 1.96 5.88 0.87
CA ASP A 51 2.18 7.04 0.00
C ASP A 51 3.00 6.69 -1.24
N ALA A 52 4.00 5.81 -1.09
CA ALA A 52 4.82 5.35 -2.22
C ALA A 52 4.04 4.45 -3.19
N LEU A 53 3.19 3.55 -2.68
CA LEU A 53 2.29 2.73 -3.50
C LEU A 53 1.24 3.57 -4.22
N LEU A 54 0.70 4.60 -3.55
CA LEU A 54 -0.22 5.58 -4.16
C LEU A 54 0.47 6.38 -5.28
N ALA A 55 1.72 6.82 -5.06
CA ALA A 55 2.50 7.52 -6.07
C ALA A 55 2.80 6.63 -7.29
N TYR A 56 3.11 5.35 -7.06
CA TYR A 56 3.27 4.37 -8.13
C TYR A 56 1.97 4.18 -8.93
N ALA A 57 0.83 3.97 -8.27
CA ALA A 57 -0.48 3.82 -8.93
C ALA A 57 -0.85 5.06 -9.77
N GLN A 58 -0.59 6.26 -9.24
CA GLN A 58 -0.80 7.51 -9.99
C GLN A 58 0.10 7.60 -11.22
N CYS A 59 1.39 7.28 -11.08
CA CYS A 59 2.32 7.26 -12.21
C CYS A 59 1.88 6.27 -13.30
N MET A 60 1.44 5.06 -12.92
CA MET A 60 0.94 4.05 -13.87
C MET A 60 -0.28 4.56 -14.65
N ARG A 61 -1.22 5.24 -13.99
CA ARG A 61 -2.37 5.89 -14.64
C ARG A 61 -1.94 6.99 -15.61
N ASP A 62 -0.93 7.77 -15.26
CA ASP A 62 -0.36 8.80 -16.15
C ASP A 62 0.34 8.18 -17.39
N GLN A 63 0.91 6.98 -17.26
CA GLN A 63 1.44 6.21 -18.37
C GLN A 63 0.36 5.51 -19.21
N GLY A 64 -0.92 5.60 -18.80
CA GLY A 64 -2.07 5.04 -19.50
C GLY A 64 -2.43 3.62 -19.09
N VAL A 65 -1.90 3.13 -17.97
CA VAL A 65 -2.29 1.85 -17.35
C VAL A 65 -3.29 2.14 -16.23
N GLU A 66 -4.53 1.68 -16.40
CA GLU A 66 -5.55 1.84 -15.37
C GLU A 66 -5.23 0.92 -14.19
N MET A 67 -4.95 1.52 -13.03
CA MET A 67 -4.54 0.82 -11.82
C MET A 67 -5.36 1.33 -10.63
N PRO A 68 -5.92 0.43 -9.80
CA PRO A 68 -6.61 0.82 -8.57
C PRO A 68 -5.62 1.41 -7.55
N ASP A 69 -6.15 2.16 -6.58
CA ASP A 69 -5.37 2.60 -5.43
C ASP A 69 -5.23 1.45 -4.41
N PRO A 70 -4.11 1.36 -3.67
CA PRO A 70 -3.89 0.29 -2.69
C PRO A 70 -4.84 0.44 -1.49
N GLU A 71 -5.44 -0.67 -1.06
CA GLU A 71 -6.19 -0.72 0.19
C GLU A 71 -5.25 -0.78 1.41
N PRO A 72 -5.60 -0.13 2.53
CA PRO A 72 -4.75 -0.12 3.73
C PRO A 72 -4.50 -1.54 4.24
N GLY A 73 -3.22 -1.93 4.32
CA GLY A 73 -2.80 -3.27 4.76
C GLY A 73 -2.88 -4.36 3.68
N GLU A 74 -3.35 -4.06 2.47
CA GLU A 74 -3.48 -5.02 1.37
C GLU A 74 -2.77 -4.51 0.09
N PRO A 75 -1.43 -4.52 0.04
CA PRO A 75 -0.67 -3.98 -1.10
C PRO A 75 -0.92 -4.72 -2.42
N ALA A 76 -1.42 -5.97 -2.36
CA ALA A 76 -1.75 -6.75 -3.55
C ALA A 76 -2.99 -6.23 -4.30
N SER A 77 -3.89 -5.50 -3.61
CA SER A 77 -5.10 -4.89 -4.22
C SER A 77 -4.77 -3.95 -5.38
N LEU A 78 -3.58 -3.37 -5.38
CA LEU A 78 -3.06 -2.48 -6.42
C LEU A 78 -2.93 -3.17 -7.80
N TYR A 79 -2.80 -4.49 -7.83
CA TYR A 79 -2.69 -5.26 -9.08
C TYR A 79 -4.01 -5.93 -9.49
N GLU A 80 -5.10 -5.72 -8.74
CA GLU A 80 -6.37 -6.38 -9.03
C GLU A 80 -6.95 -5.92 -10.37
N GLY A 81 -7.16 -6.87 -11.28
CA GLY A 81 -7.68 -6.60 -12.62
C GLY A 81 -6.69 -5.93 -13.58
N VAL A 82 -5.40 -5.85 -13.21
CA VAL A 82 -4.33 -5.28 -14.04
C VAL A 82 -3.60 -6.39 -14.81
N ASP A 83 -3.42 -6.20 -16.11
CA ASP A 83 -2.67 -7.12 -16.97
C ASP A 83 -1.17 -6.80 -16.90
N GLN A 84 -0.46 -7.50 -16.00
CA GLN A 84 0.96 -7.28 -15.69
C GLN A 84 1.90 -7.74 -16.83
N ASP A 85 1.42 -8.58 -17.74
CA ASP A 85 2.17 -9.07 -18.90
C ASP A 85 2.05 -8.13 -20.12
N SER A 86 1.18 -7.12 -20.05
CA SER A 86 0.98 -6.21 -21.16
C SER A 86 2.22 -5.33 -21.40
N PRO A 87 2.59 -5.06 -22.67
CA PRO A 87 3.72 -4.17 -22.96
C PRO A 87 3.50 -2.74 -22.47
N ALA A 88 2.23 -2.34 -22.27
CA ALA A 88 1.88 -1.07 -21.65
C ALA A 88 2.22 -1.06 -20.17
N PHE A 89 1.92 -2.15 -19.45
CA PHE A 89 2.29 -2.31 -18.05
C PHE A 89 3.80 -2.33 -17.88
N THR A 90 4.53 -3.16 -18.64
CA THR A 90 5.99 -3.26 -18.52
C THR A 90 6.68 -1.92 -18.74
N ALA A 91 6.28 -1.17 -19.78
CA ALA A 91 6.88 0.13 -20.07
C ALA A 91 6.54 1.18 -18.99
N ALA A 92 5.33 1.12 -18.43
CA ALA A 92 4.91 2.00 -17.35
C ALA A 92 5.64 1.66 -16.04
N ASP A 93 5.81 0.37 -15.74
CA ASP A 93 6.53 -0.11 -14.56
C ASP A 93 7.98 0.38 -14.56
N GLU A 94 8.69 0.25 -15.69
CA GLU A 94 10.05 0.78 -15.83
C GLU A 94 10.13 2.30 -15.61
N ALA A 95 9.10 3.04 -16.01
CA ALA A 95 9.04 4.49 -15.82
C ALA A 95 8.67 4.88 -14.37
N CYS A 96 7.92 4.04 -13.67
CA CYS A 96 7.34 4.34 -12.36
C CYS A 96 8.04 3.63 -11.17
N ALA A 97 8.94 2.68 -11.43
CA ALA A 97 9.61 1.87 -10.42
C ALA A 97 10.38 2.69 -9.36
N GLU A 98 10.82 3.92 -9.67
CA GLU A 98 11.48 4.81 -8.70
C GLU A 98 10.59 5.09 -7.49
N HIS A 99 9.26 5.14 -7.67
CA HIS A 99 8.32 5.37 -6.58
C HIS A 99 8.32 4.23 -5.54
N LEU A 100 8.70 3.01 -5.95
CA LEU A 100 8.76 1.85 -5.06
C LEU A 100 10.09 1.70 -4.32
N ALA A 101 11.11 2.50 -4.64
CA ALA A 101 12.45 2.38 -4.06
C ALA A 101 12.44 2.50 -2.51
N GLY A 102 11.61 3.39 -1.97
CA GLY A 102 11.42 3.54 -0.52
C GLY A 102 10.77 2.31 0.12
N VAL A 103 9.76 1.73 -0.52
CA VAL A 103 9.04 0.53 -0.04
C VAL A 103 9.98 -0.67 0.01
N VAL A 104 10.76 -0.88 -1.06
CA VAL A 104 11.73 -1.97 -1.17
C VAL A 104 12.82 -1.84 -0.12
N GLN A 105 13.31 -0.62 0.12
CA GLN A 105 14.30 -0.33 1.15
C GLN A 105 13.75 -0.59 2.56
N GLU A 106 12.48 -0.25 2.82
CA GLU A 106 11.86 -0.41 4.13
C GLU A 106 11.60 -1.88 4.46
N ARG A 107 11.15 -2.69 3.49
CA ARG A 107 11.04 -4.17 3.65
C ARG A 107 12.38 -4.83 3.98
N GLN A 108 13.48 -4.27 3.47
CA GLN A 108 14.84 -4.76 3.75
C GLN A 108 15.38 -4.28 5.12
N ASN A 109 14.73 -3.30 5.75
CA ASN A 109 15.12 -2.74 7.04
C ASN A 109 14.17 -3.16 8.16
N THR A 110 13.68 -4.39 8.09
CA THR A 110 12.78 -5.00 9.07
C THR A 110 13.55 -5.40 10.34
N ASP A 111 12.91 -5.40 11.51
CA ASP A 111 13.53 -5.81 12.77
C ASP A 111 14.00 -7.29 12.68
N PRO A 112 15.15 -7.70 13.25
CA PRO A 112 15.69 -9.05 13.10
C PRO A 112 14.75 -10.19 13.52
N GLU A 113 13.78 -9.93 14.41
CA GLU A 113 12.78 -10.93 14.80
C GLU A 113 11.68 -11.11 13.74
N GLU A 114 11.33 -10.05 13.01
CA GLU A 114 10.37 -10.09 11.90
C GLU A 114 11.06 -10.55 10.59
N GLU A 115 12.35 -10.24 10.40
CA GLU A 115 13.15 -10.84 9.31
C GLU A 115 13.21 -12.38 9.42
N GLN A 116 13.37 -12.91 10.64
CA GLN A 116 13.35 -14.35 10.87
C GLN A 116 11.98 -14.96 10.53
N GLN A 117 10.88 -14.34 10.96
CA GLN A 117 9.53 -14.80 10.63
C GLN A 117 9.29 -14.82 9.12
N ASN A 118 9.68 -13.74 8.42
CA ASN A 118 9.60 -13.66 6.97
C ASN A 118 10.47 -14.74 6.30
N ASN A 119 11.65 -15.05 6.84
CA ASN A 119 12.51 -16.12 6.32
C ASN A 119 11.91 -17.51 6.52
N ASP A 120 11.32 -17.78 7.69
CA ASP A 120 10.66 -19.05 8.01
C ASP A 120 9.43 -19.28 7.12
N GLU A 121 8.63 -18.24 6.88
CA GLU A 121 7.49 -18.26 5.96
C GLU A 121 7.93 -18.55 4.51
N LEU A 122 9.01 -17.92 4.05
CA LEU A 122 9.59 -18.19 2.74
C LEU A 122 10.21 -19.59 2.63
N LEU A 123 10.78 -20.13 3.72
CA LEU A 123 11.27 -21.51 3.79
C LEU A 123 10.11 -22.50 3.63
N ALA A 124 8.99 -22.28 4.31
CA ALA A 124 7.81 -23.15 4.21
C ALA A 124 7.24 -23.19 2.78
N ILE A 125 7.20 -22.04 2.09
CA ILE A 125 6.81 -21.98 0.68
C ILE A 125 7.83 -22.75 -0.19
N ALA A 126 9.13 -22.57 0.04
CA ALA A 126 10.18 -23.25 -0.71
C ALA A 126 10.14 -24.78 -0.53
N GLU A 127 9.87 -25.26 0.69
CA GLU A 127 9.66 -26.68 0.97
C GLU A 127 8.45 -27.24 0.21
N CYS A 128 7.30 -26.56 0.28
CA CYS A 128 6.10 -26.95 -0.45
C CYS A 128 6.36 -27.04 -1.97
N LEU A 129 7.05 -26.06 -2.55
CA LEU A 129 7.39 -26.07 -3.98
C LEU A 129 8.27 -27.28 -4.35
N ARG A 130 9.22 -27.67 -3.49
CA ARG A 130 10.03 -28.88 -3.69
C ARG A 130 9.20 -30.15 -3.63
N GLU A 131 8.19 -30.20 -2.77
CA GLU A 131 7.23 -31.33 -2.71
C GLU A 131 6.37 -31.42 -3.99
N GLN A 132 6.03 -30.27 -4.60
CA GLN A 132 5.39 -30.21 -5.92
C GLN A 132 6.35 -30.54 -7.07
N GLY A 133 7.64 -30.75 -6.77
CA GLY A 133 8.66 -31.10 -7.75
C GLY A 133 9.36 -29.90 -8.42
N ILE A 134 9.16 -28.69 -7.90
CA ILE A 134 9.86 -27.48 -8.33
C ILE A 134 11.07 -27.27 -7.41
N ASP A 135 12.27 -27.51 -7.95
CA ASP A 135 13.51 -27.36 -7.19
C ASP A 135 13.86 -25.88 -7.05
N VAL A 136 13.77 -25.36 -5.83
CA VAL A 136 14.08 -23.96 -5.49
C VAL A 136 15.11 -23.91 -4.36
N PRO A 137 16.04 -22.94 -4.36
CA PRO A 137 16.98 -22.76 -3.26
C PRO A 137 16.27 -22.21 -2.00
N ASP A 138 16.92 -22.36 -0.84
CA ASP A 138 16.41 -21.76 0.41
C ASP A 138 16.60 -20.24 0.41
N PRO A 139 15.67 -19.46 1.02
CA PRO A 139 15.78 -18.01 1.15
C PRO A 139 16.98 -17.63 2.03
N VAL A 140 17.85 -16.75 1.53
CA VAL A 140 18.96 -16.17 2.29
C VAL A 140 18.68 -14.69 2.57
N PRO A 141 18.86 -14.20 3.81
CA PRO A 141 18.71 -12.78 4.12
C PRO A 141 19.56 -11.88 3.22
N GLY A 142 18.96 -10.83 2.67
CA GLY A 142 19.64 -9.85 1.82
C GLY A 142 19.99 -10.33 0.40
N GLN A 143 19.39 -11.43 -0.08
CA GLN A 143 19.60 -11.88 -1.47
C GLN A 143 18.96 -10.92 -2.49
N GLU A 144 19.76 -10.40 -3.42
CA GLU A 144 19.30 -9.53 -4.50
C GLU A 144 18.28 -10.26 -5.40
N GLY A 145 17.11 -9.65 -5.60
CA GLY A 145 16.01 -10.22 -6.39
C GLY A 145 15.05 -11.12 -5.60
N GLY A 146 15.32 -11.35 -4.31
CA GLY A 146 14.48 -12.16 -3.43
C GLY A 146 14.72 -13.67 -3.58
N PRO A 147 14.01 -14.48 -2.78
CA PRO A 147 14.29 -15.91 -2.58
C PRO A 147 14.07 -16.79 -3.82
N PHE A 148 13.51 -16.20 -4.89
CA PHE A 148 13.10 -16.87 -6.12
C PHE A 148 13.56 -16.10 -7.37
N ALA A 149 14.59 -15.28 -7.26
CA ALA A 149 15.14 -14.58 -8.42
C ALA A 149 15.93 -15.53 -9.34
N GLY A 150 15.36 -15.83 -10.51
CA GLY A 150 16.08 -16.42 -11.64
C GLY A 150 15.95 -17.94 -11.80
N GLU A 151 15.58 -18.67 -10.75
CA GLU A 151 15.45 -20.15 -10.81
C GLU A 151 14.01 -20.62 -11.09
N LEU A 152 13.01 -19.76 -10.82
CA LEU A 152 11.59 -20.06 -11.02
C LEU A 152 11.08 -19.45 -12.33
N ASP A 153 10.69 -20.31 -13.27
CA ASP A 153 9.98 -19.89 -14.48
C ASP A 153 8.49 -19.66 -14.16
N ARG A 154 8.16 -18.42 -13.82
CA ARG A 154 6.78 -18.01 -13.49
C ARG A 154 5.82 -18.11 -14.68
N THR A 155 6.31 -18.35 -15.89
CA THR A 155 5.46 -18.55 -17.08
C THR A 155 5.07 -20.01 -17.27
N ASP A 156 5.72 -20.95 -16.56
CA ASP A 156 5.38 -22.35 -16.62
C ASP A 156 4.06 -22.62 -15.86
N PRO A 157 3.07 -23.29 -16.47
CA PRO A 157 1.80 -23.58 -15.82
C PRO A 157 1.94 -24.50 -14.60
N ALA A 158 2.94 -25.41 -14.58
CA ALA A 158 3.19 -26.26 -13.42
C ALA A 158 3.76 -25.47 -12.24
N VAL A 159 4.58 -24.45 -12.52
CA VAL A 159 5.08 -23.52 -11.51
C VAL A 159 3.95 -22.65 -10.94
N GLN A 160 3.06 -22.14 -11.81
CA GLN A 160 1.91 -21.35 -11.37
C GLN A 160 0.94 -22.17 -10.49
N GLU A 161 0.64 -23.41 -10.90
CA GLU A 161 -0.20 -24.32 -10.10
C GLU A 161 0.46 -24.65 -8.74
N ALA A 162 1.77 -24.86 -8.73
CA ALA A 162 2.51 -25.10 -7.49
C ALA A 162 2.53 -23.86 -6.57
N LEU A 163 2.69 -22.66 -7.11
CA LEU A 163 2.67 -21.42 -6.33
C LEU A 163 1.29 -21.14 -5.71
N ASP A 164 0.21 -21.41 -6.45
CA ASP A 164 -1.17 -21.29 -5.95
C ASP A 164 -1.45 -22.34 -4.86
N ALA A 165 -1.03 -23.59 -5.07
CA ALA A 165 -1.16 -24.64 -4.06
C ALA A 165 -0.34 -24.37 -2.79
N CYS A 166 0.77 -23.63 -2.90
CA CYS A 166 1.71 -23.36 -1.81
C CYS A 166 1.53 -21.98 -1.16
N SER A 167 0.59 -21.14 -1.60
CA SER A 167 0.41 -19.78 -1.04
C SER A 167 0.02 -19.80 0.44
N ASP A 168 -0.71 -20.82 0.88
CA ASP A 168 -1.12 -20.99 2.28
C ASP A 168 0.00 -21.55 3.18
N ALA A 169 1.06 -22.13 2.59
CA ALA A 169 2.18 -22.69 3.35
C ALA A 169 2.99 -21.58 4.06
N GLY A 170 2.96 -20.35 3.51
CA GLY A 170 3.62 -19.21 4.12
C GLY A 170 2.90 -18.66 5.36
N VAL A 171 1.56 -18.70 5.35
CA VAL A 171 0.72 -18.08 6.40
C VAL A 171 0.60 -18.96 7.65
N ALA A 172 1.25 -20.12 7.68
CA ALA A 172 1.11 -21.06 8.78
C ALA A 172 1.70 -20.50 10.08
N PRO A 173 0.89 -20.22 11.13
CA PRO A 173 1.43 -20.10 12.47
C PRO A 173 2.07 -21.44 12.80
N SER A 174 3.29 -21.40 13.35
CA SER A 174 4.09 -22.57 13.70
C SER A 174 3.28 -23.65 14.44
N GLU A 175 2.66 -24.57 13.72
CA GLU A 175 1.93 -25.71 14.30
C GLU A 175 2.28 -26.99 13.54
N GLY A 176 3.42 -27.56 13.92
CA GLY A 176 3.58 -29.00 14.14
C GLY A 176 3.44 -29.93 12.94
N GLY A 177 4.56 -30.23 12.29
CA GLY A 177 4.71 -31.46 11.49
C GLY A 177 4.73 -32.72 12.38
N GLY A 178 3.58 -33.37 12.51
CA GLY A 178 3.39 -34.79 12.79
C GLY A 178 2.20 -35.23 11.95
N GLU A 179 2.26 -36.28 11.14
CA GLU A 179 2.55 -37.69 11.49
C GLU A 179 3.12 -38.49 10.30
#